data_AF-A0A1L8I6M1-F1
#
_entry.id   AF-A0A1L8I6M1-F1
#
_cell.length_a   1.000
_cell.length_b   1.000
_cell.length_c   1.000
_cell.angle_alpha   90.00
_cell.angle_beta   90.00
_cell.angle_gamma   90.00
#
_symmetry.space_group_name_H-M   'P 1'
#
loop_
_entity.id
_entity.type
_entity.pdbx_description
1 polymer ?
#
loop_
_entity_poly.entity_id
_entity_poly.type
_entity_poly.pdbx_seq_one_letter_code
_entity_poly.pdbx_strand_id
1 'polypeptide(L)'
;METLSSHHQHVHDRYTAPSQQEIVNRMLRSIQLALDVTKFPLSTVDNTCLVTAIPEQENLMARAEEIMHAVIEAALPHTKVLTVISEPCNKPDYRNEFFKCKNALSWHSRLGRDETILWAKSFGFAGLLFDVSNLEAIKAFCVETLGPLTQTENRQTGNLLDTLKTYLENESELRATASSLHIHYNTLRYRLERIEQLLQINLNDPGTRQALRLALLLNDTFHFVS
;
A
#
# COMPACT_ATOMS: atom_id res chain seq x y z
N MET A 1 -45.05 -2.76 -63.49
CA MET A 1 -44.63 -3.82 -62.57
C MET A 1 -43.13 -3.72 -62.45
N GLU A 2 -42.63 -2.97 -61.49
CA GLU A 2 -41.22 -3.03 -61.10
C GLU A 2 -41.12 -2.62 -59.63
N THR A 3 -40.35 -3.43 -58.92
CA THR A 3 -40.46 -3.77 -57.51
C THR A 3 -39.80 -2.76 -56.60
N LEU A 4 -40.50 -2.42 -55.52
CA LEU A 4 -39.95 -1.85 -54.29
C LEU A 4 -38.80 -2.73 -53.78
N SER A 5 -37.60 -2.15 -53.61
CA SER A 5 -36.55 -2.75 -52.80
C SER A 5 -36.06 -1.73 -51.78
N SER A 6 -36.70 -1.76 -50.62
CA SER A 6 -36.31 -1.08 -49.39
C SER A 6 -34.93 -1.57 -48.93
N HIS A 7 -33.89 -0.76 -49.14
CA HIS A 7 -32.62 -0.91 -48.44
C HIS A 7 -32.73 -0.27 -47.06
N HIS A 8 -33.14 -1.07 -46.06
CA HIS A 8 -32.90 -0.76 -44.65
C HIS A 8 -31.39 -0.86 -44.38
N GLN A 9 -30.69 0.26 -44.47
CA GLN A 9 -29.33 0.38 -43.94
C GLN A 9 -29.41 0.50 -42.42
N HIS A 10 -29.31 -0.63 -41.73
CA HIS A 10 -28.98 -0.68 -40.32
C HIS A 10 -27.57 -0.09 -40.14
N VAL A 11 -27.49 1.17 -39.71
CA VAL A 11 -26.28 1.76 -39.14
C VAL A 11 -26.11 1.13 -37.77
N HIS A 12 -25.43 -0.01 -37.73
CA HIS A 12 -24.87 -0.55 -36.51
C HIS A 12 -23.63 0.31 -36.20
N ASP A 13 -23.76 1.26 -35.29
CA ASP A 13 -22.64 1.90 -34.62
C ASP A 13 -21.74 0.80 -34.05
N ARG A 14 -20.64 0.52 -34.75
CA ARG A 14 -19.57 -0.32 -34.22
C ARG A 14 -18.92 0.50 -33.12
N TYR A 15 -19.36 0.28 -31.88
CA TYR A 15 -18.67 0.78 -30.71
C TYR A 15 -17.28 0.13 -30.66
N THR A 16 -16.32 0.75 -31.33
CA THR A 16 -14.91 0.36 -31.25
C THR A 16 -14.43 0.74 -29.85
N ALA A 17 -13.94 -0.24 -29.09
CA ALA A 17 -13.38 0.04 -27.77
C ALA A 17 -12.29 1.12 -27.90
N PRO A 18 -12.28 2.15 -27.03
CA PRO A 18 -11.33 3.24 -27.14
C PRO A 18 -9.89 2.72 -27.05
N SER A 19 -9.00 3.30 -27.85
CA SER A 19 -7.58 2.98 -27.80
C SER A 19 -6.98 3.32 -26.42
N GLN A 20 -5.88 2.65 -26.03
CA GLN A 20 -5.18 2.97 -24.78
C GLN A 20 -4.81 4.45 -24.68
N GLN A 21 -4.42 5.07 -25.80
CA GLN A 21 -4.09 6.49 -25.87
C GLN A 21 -5.31 7.39 -25.60
N GLU A 22 -6.49 7.02 -26.09
CA GLU A 22 -7.74 7.77 -25.83
C GLU A 22 -8.19 7.65 -24.37
N ILE A 23 -8.03 6.46 -23.77
CA ILE A 23 -8.29 6.26 -22.33
C ILE A 23 -7.38 7.15 -21.50
N VAL A 24 -6.08 7.16 -21.80
CA VAL A 24 -5.08 8.02 -21.12
C VAL A 24 -5.44 9.50 -21.27
N ASN A 25 -5.77 9.96 -22.48
CA ASN A 25 -6.13 11.36 -22.72
C ASN A 25 -7.41 11.76 -22.00
N ARG A 26 -8.41 10.87 -21.91
CA ARG A 26 -9.63 11.11 -21.14
C ARG A 26 -9.33 11.22 -19.65
N MET A 27 -8.53 10.29 -19.10
CA MET A 27 -8.09 10.37 -17.71
C MET A 27 -7.38 11.69 -17.41
N LEU A 28 -6.41 12.09 -18.25
CA LEU A 28 -5.68 13.34 -18.05
C LEU A 28 -6.60 14.56 -18.05
N ARG A 29 -7.59 14.62 -18.96
CA ARG A 29 -8.56 15.72 -18.95
C ARG A 29 -9.41 15.72 -17.69
N SER A 30 -9.90 14.57 -17.23
CA SER A 30 -10.68 14.47 -16.01
C SER A 30 -9.87 14.87 -14.77
N ILE A 31 -8.61 14.44 -14.68
CA ILE A 31 -7.65 14.85 -13.64
C ILE A 31 -7.48 16.38 -13.67
N GLN A 32 -7.20 16.96 -14.84
CA GLN A 32 -7.00 18.40 -15.01
C GLN A 32 -8.24 19.22 -14.64
N LEU A 33 -9.43 18.75 -15.00
CA LEU A 33 -10.70 19.39 -14.68
C LEU A 33 -11.02 19.32 -13.19
N ALA A 34 -10.85 18.17 -12.56
CA ALA A 34 -11.20 17.98 -11.15
C ALA A 34 -10.26 18.70 -10.18
N LEU A 35 -8.99 18.84 -10.57
CA LEU A 35 -7.96 19.48 -9.75
C LEU A 35 -7.75 20.96 -10.14
N ASP A 36 -8.51 21.52 -11.10
CA ASP A 36 -8.35 22.88 -11.65
C ASP A 36 -6.90 23.23 -12.07
N VAL A 37 -6.19 22.23 -12.60
CA VAL A 37 -4.75 22.30 -12.91
C VAL A 37 -4.57 22.13 -14.41
N THR A 38 -4.82 23.22 -15.12
CA THR A 38 -4.85 23.26 -16.60
C THR A 38 -3.47 23.21 -17.29
N LYS A 39 -2.35 23.24 -16.55
CA LYS A 39 -1.00 23.54 -17.09
C LYS A 39 0.14 22.59 -16.70
N PHE A 40 -0.11 21.37 -16.23
CA PHE A 40 0.99 20.53 -15.69
C PHE A 40 1.45 19.43 -16.65
N PRO A 41 2.78 19.26 -16.83
CA PRO A 41 3.32 18.92 -18.14
C PRO A 41 3.98 17.54 -18.23
N LEU A 42 3.86 16.68 -17.22
CA LEU A 42 4.46 15.34 -17.29
C LEU A 42 3.40 14.27 -17.09
N SER A 43 2.77 13.91 -18.21
CA SER A 43 2.11 12.63 -18.36
C SER A 43 3.00 11.71 -19.17
N THR A 44 3.64 10.73 -18.54
CA THR A 44 4.29 9.64 -19.26
C THR A 44 3.47 8.37 -19.06
N VAL A 45 3.42 7.54 -20.11
CA VAL A 45 2.87 6.20 -20.03
C VAL A 45 4.07 5.25 -20.03
N ASP A 46 4.31 4.57 -18.91
CA ASP A 46 5.27 3.45 -18.87
C ASP A 46 4.49 2.14 -19.03
N ASN A 47 4.31 1.71 -20.29
CA ASN A 47 3.70 0.46 -20.80
C ASN A 47 2.30 0.04 -20.27
N THR A 48 1.84 0.54 -19.13
CA THR A 48 0.57 0.23 -18.43
C THR A 48 0.14 1.30 -17.41
N CYS A 49 1.03 2.21 -16.99
CA CYS A 49 0.75 3.17 -15.91
C CYS A 49 0.81 4.63 -16.40
N LEU A 50 -0.15 5.45 -15.96
CA LEU A 50 -0.16 6.90 -16.16
C LEU A 50 0.53 7.58 -14.98
N VAL A 51 1.58 8.34 -15.25
CA VAL A 51 2.28 9.16 -14.24
C VAL A 51 1.82 10.60 -14.42
N THR A 52 1.45 11.32 -13.35
CA THR A 52 1.09 12.75 -13.43
C THR A 52 1.72 13.51 -12.27
N ALA A 53 2.47 14.57 -12.56
CA ALA A 53 2.96 15.51 -11.54
C ALA A 53 1.92 16.60 -11.30
N ILE A 54 1.46 16.72 -10.05
CA ILE A 54 0.50 17.74 -9.61
C ILE A 54 1.26 18.72 -8.71
N PRO A 55 1.12 20.05 -8.92
CA PRO A 55 1.78 21.04 -8.07
C PRO A 55 1.27 20.92 -6.64
N GLU A 56 2.13 21.29 -5.70
CA GLU A 56 1.69 21.48 -4.33
C GLU A 56 0.71 22.67 -4.26
N GLN A 57 -0.53 22.38 -3.88
CA GLN A 57 -1.57 23.37 -3.59
C GLN A 57 -2.11 23.13 -2.18
N GLU A 58 -2.54 24.21 -1.54
CA GLU A 58 -3.14 24.17 -0.20
C GLU A 58 -4.35 23.21 -0.20
N ASN A 59 -4.43 22.31 0.78
CA ASN A 59 -5.45 21.26 0.93
C ASN A 59 -5.48 20.14 -0.14
N LEU A 60 -4.68 20.21 -1.20
CA LEU A 60 -4.69 19.18 -2.25
C LEU A 60 -4.12 17.85 -1.75
N MET A 61 -3.08 17.89 -0.90
CA MET A 61 -2.53 16.69 -0.28
C MET A 61 -3.50 16.03 0.71
N ALA A 62 -4.23 16.83 1.50
CA ALA A 62 -5.21 16.33 2.46
C ALA A 62 -6.42 15.67 1.79
N ARG A 63 -6.73 16.05 0.55
CA ARG A 63 -7.87 15.56 -0.23
C ARG A 63 -7.46 14.73 -1.45
N ALA A 64 -6.19 14.37 -1.56
CA ALA A 64 -5.65 13.74 -2.77
C ALA A 64 -6.41 12.43 -3.09
N GLU A 65 -6.72 11.63 -2.06
CA GLU A 65 -7.47 10.39 -2.23
C GLU A 65 -8.91 10.63 -2.71
N GLU A 66 -9.63 11.58 -2.09
CA GLU A 66 -11.01 11.94 -2.50
C GLU A 66 -11.04 12.38 -3.96
N ILE A 67 -10.10 13.25 -4.35
CA ILE A 67 -10.07 13.80 -5.69
C ILE A 67 -9.69 12.71 -6.70
N MET A 68 -8.71 11.86 -6.38
CA MET A 68 -8.33 10.75 -7.26
C MET A 68 -9.46 9.74 -7.41
N HIS A 69 -10.18 9.40 -6.33
CA HIS A 69 -11.38 8.56 -6.41
C HIS A 69 -12.44 9.17 -7.32
N ALA A 70 -12.81 10.44 -7.12
CA ALA A 70 -13.82 11.11 -7.93
C ALA A 70 -13.42 11.19 -9.42
N VAL A 71 -12.14 11.42 -9.70
CA VAL A 71 -11.62 11.46 -11.07
C VAL A 71 -11.66 10.09 -11.73
N ILE A 72 -11.25 9.05 -11.04
CA ILE A 72 -11.25 7.68 -11.56
C ILE A 72 -12.69 7.23 -11.82
N GLU A 73 -13.61 7.49 -10.88
CA GLU A 73 -15.02 7.16 -11.04
C GLU A 73 -15.65 7.90 -12.23
N ALA A 74 -15.35 9.19 -12.40
CA ALA A 74 -15.88 9.99 -13.50
C ALA A 74 -15.27 9.61 -14.87
N ALA A 75 -13.98 9.27 -14.92
CA ALA A 75 -13.29 8.93 -16.16
C ALA A 75 -13.47 7.46 -16.58
N LEU A 76 -13.54 6.55 -15.60
CA LEU A 76 -13.48 5.10 -15.76
C LEU A 76 -14.36 4.36 -14.72
N PRO A 77 -15.69 4.50 -14.77
CA PRO A 77 -16.61 3.98 -13.75
C PRO A 77 -16.63 2.44 -13.61
N HIS A 78 -16.03 1.71 -14.54
CA HIS A 78 -16.02 0.24 -14.56
C HIS A 78 -14.61 -0.36 -14.55
N THR A 79 -13.58 0.46 -14.31
CA THR A 79 -12.19 0.01 -14.30
C THR A 79 -11.60 0.25 -12.93
N LYS A 80 -11.08 -0.80 -12.28
CA LYS A 80 -10.23 -0.63 -11.10
C LYS A 80 -8.91 -0.01 -11.56
N VAL A 81 -8.64 1.21 -11.09
CA VAL A 81 -7.37 1.90 -11.35
C VAL A 81 -6.59 1.96 -10.05
N LEU A 82 -5.40 1.37 -10.05
CA LEU A 82 -4.44 1.52 -8.96
C LEU A 82 -3.71 2.85 -9.09
N THR A 83 -3.78 3.66 -8.05
CA THR A 83 -3.15 4.98 -7.96
C THR A 83 -2.10 4.97 -6.87
N VAL A 84 -0.90 5.46 -7.18
CA VAL A 84 0.16 5.63 -6.17
C VAL A 84 0.56 7.09 -6.11
N ILE A 85 0.51 7.64 -4.91
CA ILE A 85 0.77 9.05 -4.61
C ILE A 85 2.14 9.13 -3.92
N SER A 86 3.05 9.95 -4.47
CA SER A 86 4.34 10.23 -3.82
C SER A 86 4.18 11.29 -2.73
N GLU A 87 5.23 11.50 -1.95
CA GLU A 87 5.31 12.74 -1.17
C GLU A 87 5.45 13.96 -2.10
N PRO A 88 5.07 15.16 -1.62
CA PRO A 88 5.44 16.41 -2.27
C PRO A 88 6.94 16.46 -2.48
N CYS A 89 7.36 16.78 -3.71
CA CYS A 89 8.78 16.81 -4.06
C CYS A 89 9.09 17.87 -5.10
N ASN A 90 10.33 18.31 -5.12
CA ASN A 90 10.83 19.25 -6.12
C ASN A 90 11.32 18.51 -7.36
N LYS A 91 11.47 19.24 -8.48
CA LYS A 91 11.92 18.67 -9.77
C LYS A 91 13.17 17.77 -9.69
N PRO A 92 14.22 18.09 -8.90
CA PRO A 92 15.38 17.21 -8.75
C PRO A 92 15.05 15.83 -8.17
N ASP A 93 14.01 15.75 -7.33
CA ASP A 93 13.61 14.55 -6.60
C ASP A 93 12.58 13.71 -7.38
N TYR A 94 12.05 14.22 -8.50
CA TYR A 94 11.02 13.55 -9.30
C TYR A 94 11.38 12.13 -9.68
N ARG A 95 12.64 11.90 -10.06
CA ARG A 95 13.11 10.56 -10.43
C ARG A 95 13.04 9.62 -9.24
N ASN A 96 13.46 10.08 -8.06
CA ASN A 96 13.46 9.29 -6.83
C ASN A 96 12.04 8.98 -6.36
N GLU A 97 11.16 9.99 -6.32
CA GLU A 97 9.75 9.78 -5.95
C GLU A 97 9.00 8.91 -6.95
N PHE A 98 9.29 9.07 -8.26
CA PHE A 98 8.76 8.17 -9.28
C PHE A 98 9.20 6.70 -9.05
N PHE A 99 10.47 6.47 -8.72
CA PHE A 99 10.94 5.12 -8.39
C PHE A 99 10.24 4.55 -7.16
N LYS A 100 10.03 5.33 -6.10
CA LYS A 100 9.26 4.89 -4.93
C LYS A 100 7.83 4.49 -5.31
N CYS A 101 7.15 5.30 -6.15
CA CYS A 101 5.82 4.95 -6.65
C CYS A 101 5.82 3.67 -7.49
N LYS A 102 6.82 3.50 -8.37
CA LYS A 102 6.96 2.29 -9.18
C LYS A 102 7.20 1.03 -8.34
N ASN A 103 7.99 1.14 -7.27
CA ASN A 103 8.22 0.05 -6.35
C ASN A 103 6.95 -0.31 -5.58
N ALA A 104 6.22 0.68 -5.08
CA ALA A 104 4.91 0.51 -4.45
C ALA A 104 3.88 -0.20 -5.37
N LEU A 105 3.82 0.17 -6.65
CA LEU A 105 3.01 -0.53 -7.66
C LEU A 105 3.40 -2.01 -7.77
N SER A 106 4.70 -2.28 -7.84
CA SER A 106 5.21 -3.65 -7.97
C SER A 106 4.87 -4.51 -6.75
N TRP A 107 4.92 -3.93 -5.54
CA TRP A 107 4.57 -4.64 -4.31
C TRP A 107 3.08 -4.89 -4.21
N HIS A 108 2.24 -3.91 -4.51
CA HIS A 108 0.79 -4.09 -4.49
C HIS A 108 0.35 -5.29 -5.34
N SER A 109 0.88 -5.41 -6.56
CA SER A 109 0.56 -6.53 -7.46
C SER A 109 0.92 -7.90 -6.89
N ARG A 110 1.96 -7.98 -6.05
CA ARG A 110 2.44 -9.24 -5.45
C ARG A 110 1.77 -9.57 -4.12
N LEU A 111 1.27 -8.56 -3.40
CA LEU A 111 0.63 -8.74 -2.09
C LEU A 111 -0.86 -9.13 -2.21
N GLY A 112 -1.46 -8.99 -3.40
CA GLY A 112 -2.85 -9.37 -3.64
C GLY A 112 -3.86 -8.53 -2.85
N ARG A 113 -3.54 -7.25 -2.61
CA ARG A 113 -4.42 -6.35 -1.87
C ARG A 113 -5.47 -5.70 -2.78
N ASP A 114 -6.58 -5.28 -2.18
CA ASP A 114 -7.68 -4.62 -2.89
C ASP A 114 -7.61 -3.08 -2.88
N GLU A 115 -6.63 -2.48 -2.19
CA GLU A 115 -6.55 -1.01 -2.11
C GLU A 115 -6.26 -0.40 -3.48
N THR A 116 -7.07 0.57 -3.91
CA THR A 116 -6.89 1.24 -5.20
C THR A 116 -6.06 2.51 -5.11
N ILE A 117 -5.79 3.02 -3.90
CA ILE A 117 -4.94 4.18 -3.67
C ILE A 117 -3.89 3.83 -2.63
N LEU A 118 -2.62 4.15 -2.93
CA LEU A 118 -1.47 3.89 -2.07
C LEU A 118 -0.60 5.15 -1.95
N TRP A 119 -0.07 5.38 -0.75
CA TRP A 119 1.01 6.35 -0.57
C TRP A 119 2.35 5.65 -0.67
N ALA A 120 3.25 6.16 -1.51
CA ALA A 120 4.59 5.60 -1.66
C ALA A 120 5.38 5.65 -0.34
N LYS A 121 5.14 6.67 0.51
CA LYS A 121 5.76 6.79 1.83
C LYS A 121 5.37 5.67 2.79
N SER A 122 4.20 5.05 2.63
CA SER A 122 3.73 3.99 3.52
C SER A 122 4.64 2.77 3.51
N PHE A 123 5.47 2.64 2.47
CA PHE A 123 6.47 1.58 2.37
C PHE A 123 7.82 1.95 3.01
N GLY A 124 8.11 3.23 3.23
CA GLY A 124 9.26 3.71 4.02
C GLY A 124 10.62 3.05 3.70
N PHE A 125 11.44 2.87 4.75
CA PHE A 125 12.72 2.15 4.67
C PHE A 125 12.53 0.68 4.31
N ALA A 126 11.42 0.07 4.76
CA ALA A 126 11.07 -1.27 4.38
C ALA A 126 11.18 -1.37 2.85
N GLY A 127 10.51 -0.53 2.08
CA GLY A 127 10.57 -0.46 0.63
C GLY A 127 11.97 -0.40 -0.01
N LEU A 128 12.96 0.23 0.65
CA LEU A 128 14.35 0.25 0.16
C LEU A 128 15.05 -1.11 0.31
N LEU A 129 14.66 -1.92 1.29
CA LEU A 129 15.14 -3.30 1.42
C LEU A 129 14.61 -4.21 0.29
N PHE A 130 13.53 -3.81 -0.40
CA PHE A 130 12.81 -4.64 -1.38
C PHE A 130 13.11 -4.31 -2.85
N ASP A 131 14.13 -3.50 -3.13
CA ASP A 131 14.64 -3.36 -4.52
C ASP A 131 15.31 -4.67 -5.02
N VAL A 132 15.21 -5.75 -4.23
CA VAL A 132 15.73 -7.07 -4.54
C VAL A 132 14.57 -8.08 -4.56
N SER A 133 14.56 -8.88 -5.63
CA SER A 133 13.60 -9.87 -6.14
C SER A 133 13.02 -10.93 -5.18
N ASN A 134 12.96 -10.73 -3.85
CA ASN A 134 12.66 -11.79 -2.90
C ASN A 134 11.55 -11.47 -1.88
N LEU A 135 10.41 -10.96 -2.37
CA LEU A 135 9.23 -10.73 -1.53
C LEU A 135 8.76 -12.03 -0.83
N GLU A 136 8.86 -13.17 -1.51
CA GLU A 136 8.48 -14.47 -0.97
C GLU A 136 9.34 -14.87 0.23
N ALA A 137 10.68 -14.73 0.18
CA ALA A 137 11.50 -15.03 1.35
C ALA A 137 11.23 -14.07 2.51
N ILE A 138 10.83 -12.83 2.22
CA ILE A 138 10.53 -11.86 3.27
C ILE A 138 9.19 -12.16 3.91
N LYS A 139 8.19 -12.51 3.11
CA LYS A 139 6.92 -13.04 3.60
C LYS A 139 7.16 -14.29 4.46
N ALA A 140 7.98 -15.24 3.98
CA ALA A 140 8.35 -16.43 4.73
C ALA A 140 9.02 -16.07 6.06
N PHE A 141 9.99 -15.15 6.05
CA PHE A 141 10.63 -14.65 7.26
C PHE A 141 9.62 -14.07 8.26
N CYS A 142 8.70 -13.21 7.82
CA CYS A 142 7.66 -12.64 8.69
C CYS A 142 6.72 -13.72 9.25
N VAL A 143 6.28 -14.66 8.40
CA VAL A 143 5.38 -15.76 8.80
C VAL A 143 6.06 -16.69 9.79
N GLU A 144 7.31 -17.06 9.57
CA GLU A 144 8.10 -17.90 10.48
C GLU A 144 8.36 -17.17 11.81
N THR A 145 8.66 -15.87 11.76
CA THR A 145 9.06 -15.09 12.94
C THR A 145 7.87 -14.64 13.80
N LEU A 146 6.73 -14.32 13.18
CA LEU A 146 5.58 -13.72 13.88
C LEU A 146 4.30 -14.56 13.80
N GLY A 147 4.19 -15.45 12.81
CA GLY A 147 3.01 -16.29 12.58
C GLY A 147 2.54 -17.09 13.81
N PRO A 148 3.44 -17.68 14.62
CA PRO A 148 3.00 -18.39 15.83
C PRO A 148 2.28 -17.50 16.85
N LEU A 149 2.49 -16.18 16.83
CA LEU A 149 1.81 -15.25 17.75
C LEU A 149 0.38 -14.93 17.33
N THR A 150 0.07 -14.94 16.02
CA THR A 150 -1.29 -14.61 15.53
C THR A 150 -2.22 -15.81 15.52
N GLN A 151 -1.68 -17.03 15.45
CA GLN A 151 -2.47 -18.26 15.50
C GLN A 151 -3.06 -18.57 16.88
N THR A 152 -2.63 -17.86 17.92
CA THR A 152 -3.05 -18.08 19.31
C THR A 152 -3.99 -16.99 19.82
N GLU A 153 -5.04 -16.68 19.07
CA GLU A 153 -6.15 -15.86 19.61
C GLU A 153 -6.97 -16.67 20.62
N ASN A 154 -6.50 -16.70 21.87
CA ASN A 154 -7.33 -17.10 22.99
C ASN A 154 -7.73 -15.84 23.78
N ARG A 155 -9.05 -15.65 24.01
CA ARG A 155 -9.62 -14.45 24.66
C ARG A 155 -8.98 -14.11 26.03
N GLN A 156 -8.31 -15.06 26.66
CA GLN A 156 -7.68 -14.90 27.97
C GLN A 156 -6.26 -14.32 27.93
N THR A 157 -5.51 -14.44 26.83
CA THR A 157 -4.08 -14.04 26.77
C THR A 157 -3.83 -12.65 26.18
N GLY A 158 -4.83 -12.00 25.60
CA GLY A 158 -4.68 -10.73 24.89
C GLY A 158 -3.85 -10.87 23.60
N ASN A 159 -3.72 -9.79 22.84
CA ASN A 159 -2.93 -9.80 21.61
C ASN A 159 -1.42 -9.85 21.95
N LEU A 160 -0.79 -11.02 21.74
CA LEU A 160 0.63 -11.23 22.02
C LEU A 160 1.52 -10.48 21.02
N LEU A 161 1.07 -10.29 19.78
CA LEU A 161 1.79 -9.51 18.78
C LEU A 161 1.86 -8.03 19.21
N ASP A 162 0.75 -7.47 19.69
CA ASP A 162 0.68 -6.12 20.26
C ASP A 162 1.58 -6.00 21.51
N THR A 163 1.55 -7.02 22.38
CA THR A 163 2.44 -7.05 23.56
C THR A 163 3.92 -7.02 23.16
N LEU A 164 4.32 -7.82 22.16
CA LEU A 164 5.69 -7.84 21.64
C LEU A 164 6.07 -6.49 21.03
N LYS A 165 5.17 -5.89 20.24
CA LYS A 165 5.38 -4.58 19.62
C LYS A 165 5.63 -3.51 20.67
N THR A 166 4.73 -3.37 21.65
CA THR A 166 4.88 -2.39 22.73
C THR A 166 6.13 -2.63 23.58
N TYR A 167 6.52 -3.89 23.78
CA TYR A 167 7.75 -4.23 24.49
C TYR A 167 9.00 -3.74 23.76
N LEU A 168 9.06 -3.95 22.44
CA LEU A 168 10.21 -3.55 21.64
C LEU A 168 10.27 -2.04 21.38
N GLU A 169 9.12 -1.35 21.33
CA GLU A 169 8.97 0.10 21.26
C GLU A 169 9.46 0.79 22.55
N ASN A 170 9.17 0.22 23.72
CA ASN A 170 9.66 0.69 25.01
C ASN A 170 11.09 0.21 25.32
N GLU A 171 11.92 0.01 24.29
CA GLU A 171 13.32 -0.42 24.42
C GLU A 171 13.53 -1.68 25.28
N SER A 172 12.56 -2.59 25.29
CA SER A 172 12.60 -3.82 26.10
C SER A 172 12.51 -3.57 27.63
N GLU A 173 12.05 -2.40 28.06
CA GLU A 173 11.86 -2.03 29.46
C GLU A 173 10.47 -2.46 29.96
N LEU A 174 10.44 -3.30 30.98
CA LEU A 174 9.22 -3.97 31.45
C LEU A 174 8.22 -3.01 32.10
N ARG A 175 8.66 -2.02 32.87
CA ARG A 175 7.74 -1.13 33.60
C ARG A 175 7.02 -0.18 32.65
N ALA A 176 7.75 0.42 31.72
CA ALA A 176 7.24 1.27 30.64
C ALA A 176 6.27 0.46 29.77
N THR A 177 6.64 -0.75 29.37
CA THR A 177 5.77 -1.64 28.59
C THR A 177 4.48 -1.97 29.32
N ALA A 178 4.55 -2.36 30.60
CA ALA A 178 3.37 -2.69 31.40
C ALA A 178 2.44 -1.47 31.55
N SER A 179 3.03 -0.29 31.74
CA SER A 179 2.29 0.98 31.79
C SER A 179 1.61 1.30 30.46
N SER A 180 2.31 1.20 29.33
CA SER A 180 1.75 1.45 27.98
C SER A 180 0.60 0.50 27.65
N LEU A 181 0.72 -0.77 28.04
CA LEU A 181 -0.32 -1.79 27.85
C LEU A 181 -1.44 -1.72 28.89
N HIS A 182 -1.33 -0.87 29.91
CA HIS A 182 -2.28 -0.78 31.03
C HIS A 182 -2.51 -2.12 31.73
N ILE A 183 -1.45 -2.92 31.88
CA ILE A 183 -1.48 -4.23 32.55
C ILE A 183 -0.51 -4.26 33.73
N HIS A 184 -0.73 -5.20 34.63
CA HIS A 184 0.19 -5.43 35.73
C HIS A 184 1.52 -6.05 35.24
N TYR A 185 2.63 -5.71 35.89
CA TYR A 185 3.97 -6.23 35.58
C TYR A 185 4.02 -7.77 35.46
N ASN A 186 3.39 -8.48 36.39
CA ASN A 186 3.33 -9.95 36.37
C ASN A 186 2.61 -10.50 35.13
N THR A 187 1.56 -9.81 34.67
CA THR A 187 0.82 -10.20 33.46
C THR A 187 1.68 -9.98 32.22
N LEU A 188 2.41 -8.87 32.14
CA LEU A 188 3.36 -8.65 31.06
C LEU A 188 4.43 -9.75 31.03
N ARG A 189 5.05 -10.06 32.17
CA ARG A 189 6.08 -11.09 32.26
C ARG A 189 5.57 -12.44 31.76
N TYR A 190 4.38 -12.85 32.17
CA TYR A 190 3.73 -14.07 31.68
C TYR A 190 3.53 -14.05 30.17
N ARG A 191 3.09 -12.92 29.59
CA ARG A 191 2.93 -12.79 28.13
C ARG A 191 4.25 -12.86 27.39
N LEU A 192 5.32 -12.25 27.91
CA LEU A 192 6.66 -12.31 27.31
C LEU A 192 7.24 -13.73 27.37
N GLU A 193 7.12 -14.41 28.51
CA GLU A 193 7.49 -15.83 28.65
C GLU A 193 6.71 -16.71 27.65
N ARG A 194 5.42 -16.41 27.43
CA ARG A 194 4.61 -17.11 26.43
C ARG A 194 5.08 -16.83 25.00
N ILE A 195 5.47 -15.59 24.68
CA ILE A 195 6.04 -15.22 23.37
C ILE A 195 7.34 -15.98 23.12
N GLU A 196 8.25 -16.02 24.10
CA GLU A 196 9.51 -16.79 24.00
C GLU A 196 9.25 -18.27 23.74
N GLN A 197 8.25 -18.87 24.41
CA GLN A 197 7.88 -20.27 24.20
C GLN A 197 7.29 -20.53 22.82
N LEU A 198 6.38 -19.66 22.35
CA LEU A 198 5.72 -19.83 21.06
C LEU A 198 6.69 -19.68 19.89
N LEU A 199 7.61 -18.72 20.00
CA LEU A 199 8.61 -18.43 18.97
C LEU A 199 9.88 -19.29 19.13
N GLN A 200 10.06 -19.97 20.26
CA GLN A 200 11.28 -20.73 20.60
C GLN A 200 12.54 -19.85 20.57
N ILE A 201 12.47 -18.67 21.17
CA ILE A 201 13.52 -17.66 21.17
C ILE A 201 13.89 -17.19 22.57
N ASN A 202 14.92 -16.35 22.66
CA ASN A 202 15.31 -15.64 23.88
C ASN A 202 15.24 -14.12 23.65
N LEU A 203 14.28 -13.44 24.29
CA LEU A 203 14.11 -11.99 24.19
C LEU A 203 15.23 -11.20 24.86
N ASN A 204 16.09 -11.83 25.67
CA ASN A 204 17.28 -11.16 26.22
C ASN A 204 18.41 -11.02 25.19
N ASP A 205 18.41 -11.81 24.12
CA ASP A 205 19.40 -11.70 23.05
C ASP A 205 19.12 -10.47 22.16
N PRO A 206 20.07 -9.52 22.03
CA PRO A 206 19.88 -8.34 21.20
C PRO A 206 19.66 -8.65 19.73
N GLY A 207 20.29 -9.70 19.19
CA GLY A 207 20.13 -10.13 17.79
C GLY A 207 18.70 -10.57 17.50
N THR A 208 18.13 -11.37 18.40
CA THR A 208 16.75 -11.82 18.38
C THR A 208 15.78 -10.65 18.42
N ARG A 209 15.96 -9.69 19.34
CA ARG A 209 15.12 -8.49 19.40
C ARG A 209 15.21 -7.66 18.11
N GLN A 210 16.39 -7.57 17.51
CA GLN A 210 16.56 -6.85 16.24
C GLN A 210 15.84 -7.56 15.08
N ALA A 211 15.92 -8.88 15.00
CA ALA A 211 15.19 -9.67 14.00
C ALA A 211 13.67 -9.50 14.15
N LEU A 212 13.16 -9.52 15.38
CA LEU A 212 11.74 -9.28 15.66
C LEU A 212 11.29 -7.86 15.30
N ARG A 213 12.09 -6.84 15.59
CA ARG A 213 11.82 -5.46 15.17
C ARG A 213 11.72 -5.35 13.65
N LEU A 214 12.64 -6.00 12.93
CA LEU A 214 12.59 -6.05 11.48
C LEU A 214 11.32 -6.75 11.01
N ALA A 215 11.01 -7.94 11.54
CA ALA A 215 9.80 -8.66 11.17
C ALA A 215 8.53 -7.85 11.42
N LEU A 216 8.44 -7.12 12.54
CA LEU A 216 7.32 -6.23 12.86
C LEU A 216 7.23 -5.05 11.90
N LEU A 217 8.34 -4.37 11.61
CA LEU A 217 8.37 -3.27 10.63
C LEU A 217 7.86 -3.74 9.26
N LEU A 218 8.32 -4.91 8.83
CA LEU A 218 7.90 -5.50 7.56
C LEU A 218 6.43 -5.94 7.61
N ASN A 219 5.95 -6.48 8.73
CA ASN A 219 4.54 -6.83 8.89
C ASN A 219 3.62 -5.61 8.96
N ASP A 220 4.04 -4.52 9.59
CA ASP A 220 3.27 -3.26 9.63
C ASP A 220 3.20 -2.62 8.24
N THR A 221 4.22 -2.82 7.41
CA THR A 221 4.26 -2.30 6.04
C THR A 221 3.45 -3.18 5.07
N PHE A 222 3.65 -4.50 5.14
CA PHE A 222 3.17 -5.44 4.13
C PHE A 222 2.02 -6.35 4.60
N HIS A 223 1.69 -6.34 5.88
CA HIS A 223 0.58 -7.11 6.48
C HIS A 223 0.63 -8.59 6.10
N PHE A 224 1.81 -9.20 6.20
CA PHE A 224 2.02 -10.61 5.84
C PHE A 224 1.39 -11.59 6.83
N VAL A 225 1.23 -11.17 8.07
CA VAL A 225 0.68 -11.94 9.18
C VAL A 225 -0.44 -11.11 9.80
N SER A 226 -1.63 -11.71 9.85
CA SER A 226 -2.85 -11.17 10.49
C SER A 226 -3.19 -11.99 11.72
#